data_AF-A0A7K6UZ27-F1
#
_entry.id   AF-A0A7K6UZ27-F1
#
_cell.length_a   1.000
_cell.length_b   1.000
_cell.length_c   1.000
_cell.angle_alpha   90.00
_cell.angle_beta   90.00
_cell.angle_gamma   90.00
#
_symmetry.space_group_name_H-M   'P 1'
#
loop_
_entity.id
_entity.type
_entity.pdbx_description
1 polymer ?
#
loop_
_entity_poly.entity_id
_entity_poly.type
_entity_poly.pdbx_seq_one_letter_code
_entity_poly.pdbx_strand_id
1 'polypeptide(L)'
;RYSERSLTRCVGITIETRPDYCLRPHLSSMLSYGCTRLEIGVQSVYEDVARDTNRGHTVKAVCESFHLAKDSGFKVVAHMMPDLPNMGLERDMDQFFEFFENPAFRPDGMKLYPTLVIRGTGLYELWKTGRYKSYPPSTLVDLVARILALVPPWTRVYRASHWKFIPAALPWGLEFSGIFCAQSFTFSRLVPFSQCRDVRTREVGIQEIHHKVRPYQVELIRRDYVANGGWETFLSYEDPEQDILVGLLRLRKCSPESFRPELKGGVSIVRELHVYGSVVPVSSRDPSKFQHQGFGMLLMEEAERIAKEEHGARKIAVISGILALSLFLGYFYLNPKMTPVQ
;
A
#
# COMPACT_ATOMS: atom_id res chain seq x y z
N ARG A 1 -2.62 -26.05 1.89
CA ARG A 1 -3.17 -27.31 2.43
C ARG A 1 -2.69 -27.61 3.84
N TYR A 2 -1.47 -28.09 4.10
CA TYR A 2 -1.03 -28.33 5.50
C TYR A 2 -0.99 -27.05 6.35
N SER A 3 -0.52 -25.95 5.75
CA SER A 3 -0.47 -24.65 6.41
C SER A 3 -1.85 -24.19 6.92
N GLU A 4 -2.96 -24.55 6.25
CA GLU A 4 -4.34 -24.18 6.66
C GLU A 4 -4.73 -24.71 8.05
N ARG A 5 -4.13 -25.82 8.48
CA ARG A 5 -4.41 -26.46 9.77
C ARG A 5 -3.39 -26.09 10.84
N SER A 6 -2.44 -25.21 10.53
CA SER A 6 -1.41 -24.74 11.45
C SER A 6 -2.00 -23.83 12.52
N LEU A 7 -1.49 -23.94 13.75
CA LEU A 7 -1.79 -23.02 14.84
C LEU A 7 -1.22 -21.63 14.55
N THR A 8 -0.03 -21.55 13.98
CA THR A 8 0.58 -20.29 13.52
C THR A 8 0.17 -20.02 12.08
N ARG A 9 -0.57 -18.93 11.86
CA ARG A 9 -1.22 -18.66 10.57
C ARG A 9 -0.46 -17.61 9.73
N CYS A 10 -0.19 -17.92 8.47
CA CYS A 10 0.25 -16.96 7.46
C CYS A 10 -0.96 -16.20 6.88
N VAL A 11 -1.19 -14.97 7.39
CA VAL A 11 -2.31 -14.11 6.97
C VAL A 11 -2.06 -13.37 5.65
N GLY A 12 -0.81 -13.32 5.19
CA GLY A 12 -0.45 -12.69 3.92
C GLY A 12 1.03 -12.86 3.62
N ILE A 13 1.35 -12.90 2.33
CA ILE A 13 2.73 -12.96 1.82
C ILE A 13 2.94 -11.72 0.96
N THR A 14 4.00 -10.98 1.28
CA THR A 14 4.45 -9.82 0.50
C THR A 14 5.66 -10.20 -0.32
N ILE A 15 5.63 -9.93 -1.62
CA ILE A 15 6.76 -10.14 -2.52
C ILE A 15 7.18 -8.78 -3.08
N GLU A 16 8.44 -8.41 -2.86
CA GLU A 16 9.05 -7.24 -3.47
C GLU A 16 9.66 -7.63 -4.82
N THR A 17 9.41 -6.85 -5.85
CA THR A 17 9.88 -7.14 -7.21
C THR A 17 10.15 -5.86 -8.01
N ARG A 18 10.78 -6.04 -9.16
CA ARG A 18 10.89 -4.98 -10.16
C ARG A 18 9.70 -5.03 -11.13
N PRO A 19 9.31 -3.90 -11.74
CA PRO A 19 8.21 -3.85 -12.70
C PRO A 19 8.35 -4.85 -13.87
N ASP A 20 9.57 -5.02 -14.37
CA ASP A 20 9.90 -5.94 -15.47
C ASP A 20 9.75 -7.44 -15.09
N TYR A 21 9.73 -7.76 -13.80
CA TYR A 21 9.43 -9.09 -13.29
C TYR A 21 7.99 -9.22 -12.75
N CYS A 22 7.08 -8.38 -13.22
CA CYS A 22 5.66 -8.41 -12.84
C CYS A 22 4.75 -8.74 -14.04
N LEU A 23 5.20 -9.62 -14.92
CA LEU A 23 4.46 -10.07 -16.09
C LEU A 23 3.43 -11.17 -15.73
N ARG A 24 2.51 -11.45 -16.66
CA ARG A 24 1.45 -12.48 -16.52
C ARG A 24 1.92 -13.82 -15.93
N PRO A 25 3.02 -14.46 -16.39
CA PRO A 25 3.47 -15.72 -15.80
C PRO A 25 3.95 -15.56 -14.35
N HIS A 26 4.63 -14.45 -14.03
CA HIS A 26 5.12 -14.19 -12.68
C HIS A 26 3.96 -13.95 -11.70
N LEU A 27 2.96 -13.15 -12.09
CA LEU A 27 1.76 -12.92 -11.29
C LEU A 27 0.99 -14.22 -11.02
N SER A 28 0.93 -15.12 -12.01
CA SER A 28 0.31 -16.44 -11.85
C SER A 28 1.07 -17.29 -10.83
N SER A 29 2.41 -17.28 -10.87
CA SER A 29 3.24 -17.96 -9.89
C SER A 29 3.13 -17.35 -8.50
N MET A 30 3.09 -16.03 -8.37
CA MET A 30 2.94 -15.32 -7.09
C MET A 30 1.60 -15.66 -6.41
N LEU A 31 0.50 -15.73 -7.18
CA LEU A 31 -0.77 -16.24 -6.65
C LEU A 31 -0.65 -17.71 -6.21
N SER A 32 0.05 -18.55 -6.97
CA SER A 32 0.25 -19.95 -6.57
C SER A 32 1.00 -20.12 -5.24
N TYR A 33 1.86 -19.14 -4.89
CA TYR A 33 2.56 -19.08 -3.61
C TYR A 33 1.68 -18.56 -2.46
N GLY A 34 0.47 -18.06 -2.74
CA GLY A 34 -0.39 -17.41 -1.76
C GLY A 34 -0.01 -15.96 -1.46
N CYS A 35 0.67 -15.29 -2.40
CA CYS A 35 0.96 -13.87 -2.30
C CYS A 35 -0.33 -13.04 -2.32
N THR A 36 -0.41 -12.05 -1.44
CA THR A 36 -1.56 -11.14 -1.33
C THR A 36 -1.18 -9.69 -1.63
N ARG A 37 0.12 -9.35 -1.48
CA ARG A 37 0.63 -8.00 -1.68
C ARG A 37 1.92 -8.01 -2.49
N LEU A 38 1.98 -7.13 -3.48
CA LEU A 38 3.18 -6.89 -4.27
C LEU A 38 3.74 -5.52 -3.93
N GLU A 39 5.05 -5.46 -3.80
CA GLU A 39 5.75 -4.19 -3.71
C GLU A 39 6.65 -4.00 -4.93
N ILE A 40 6.50 -2.86 -5.58
CA ILE A 40 7.11 -2.59 -6.87
C ILE A 40 8.03 -1.38 -6.73
N GLY A 41 9.29 -1.59 -7.09
CA GLY A 41 10.32 -0.56 -7.05
C GLY A 41 10.19 0.47 -8.19
N VAL A 42 9.27 1.43 -8.06
CA VAL A 42 9.02 2.50 -9.05
C VAL A 42 10.10 3.58 -9.02
N GLN A 43 10.41 4.07 -7.82
CA GLN A 43 11.38 5.12 -7.49
C GLN A 43 11.03 6.51 -8.01
N SER A 44 10.79 6.65 -9.32
CA SER A 44 10.42 7.90 -9.99
C SER A 44 9.37 7.64 -11.08
N VAL A 45 8.57 8.68 -11.37
CA VAL A 45 7.60 8.67 -12.48
C VAL A 45 8.20 9.20 -13.78
N TYR A 46 9.48 9.62 -13.77
CA TYR A 46 10.14 10.19 -14.94
C TYR A 46 11.08 9.21 -15.65
N GLU A 47 10.95 9.12 -16.97
CA GLU A 47 11.74 8.20 -17.81
C GLU A 47 13.22 8.62 -17.96
N ASP A 48 13.53 9.92 -17.88
CA ASP A 48 14.92 10.41 -17.88
C ASP A 48 15.64 10.01 -16.59
N VAL A 49 14.99 10.16 -15.42
CA VAL A 49 15.55 9.75 -14.13
C VAL A 49 15.79 8.23 -14.08
N ALA A 50 14.83 7.43 -14.56
CA ALA A 50 14.98 5.98 -14.64
C ALA A 50 16.15 5.55 -15.54
N ARG A 51 16.41 6.30 -16.62
CA ARG A 51 17.52 6.08 -17.55
C ARG A 51 18.87 6.51 -16.96
N ASP A 52 18.93 7.70 -16.40
CA ASP A 52 20.15 8.29 -15.83
C ASP A 52 20.66 7.51 -14.62
N THR A 53 19.73 6.93 -13.85
CA THR A 53 20.06 6.04 -12.73
C THR A 53 20.29 4.59 -13.14
N ASN A 54 20.26 4.29 -14.45
CA ASN A 54 20.41 2.95 -15.04
C ASN A 54 19.53 1.89 -14.35
N ARG A 55 18.25 2.21 -14.18
CA ARG A 55 17.36 1.41 -13.34
C ARG A 55 16.92 0.09 -13.97
N GLY A 56 16.97 0.01 -15.31
CA GLY A 56 16.69 -1.20 -16.08
C GLY A 56 15.20 -1.50 -16.29
N HIS A 57 14.31 -0.54 -16.03
CA HIS A 57 12.89 -0.60 -16.40
C HIS A 57 12.40 0.79 -16.84
N THR A 58 11.25 0.82 -17.51
CA THR A 58 10.56 2.04 -17.93
C THR A 58 9.37 2.35 -17.03
N VAL A 59 8.96 3.61 -17.00
CA VAL A 59 7.72 4.04 -16.31
C VAL A 59 6.50 3.38 -16.95
N LYS A 60 6.51 3.18 -18.27
CA LYS A 60 5.47 2.40 -18.95
C LYS A 60 5.33 0.98 -18.37
N ALA A 61 6.45 0.28 -18.13
CA ALA A 61 6.42 -1.05 -17.53
C ALA A 61 5.87 -1.02 -16.09
N VAL A 62 6.10 0.06 -15.34
CA VAL A 62 5.45 0.28 -14.03
C VAL A 62 3.94 0.34 -14.17
N CYS A 63 3.42 1.19 -15.06
CA CYS A 63 1.98 1.34 -15.26
C CYS A 63 1.30 0.03 -15.69
N GLU A 64 1.94 -0.72 -16.59
CA GLU A 64 1.48 -2.05 -17.02
C GLU A 64 1.51 -3.06 -15.87
N SER A 65 2.56 -3.07 -15.06
CA SER A 65 2.66 -3.97 -13.90
C SER A 65 1.57 -3.68 -12.86
N PHE A 66 1.27 -2.40 -12.62
CA PHE A 66 0.21 -1.99 -11.70
C PHE A 66 -1.16 -2.43 -12.20
N HIS A 67 -1.41 -2.24 -13.50
CA HIS A 67 -2.63 -2.70 -14.14
C HIS A 67 -2.83 -4.21 -13.97
N LEU A 68 -1.85 -5.01 -14.39
CA LEU A 68 -1.93 -6.47 -14.31
C LEU A 68 -2.04 -6.97 -12.86
N ALA A 69 -1.34 -6.33 -11.93
CA ALA A 69 -1.40 -6.69 -10.51
C ALA A 69 -2.77 -6.40 -9.89
N LYS A 70 -3.34 -5.21 -10.14
CA LYS A 70 -4.68 -4.84 -9.65
C LYS A 70 -5.77 -5.71 -10.25
N ASP A 71 -5.70 -6.00 -11.55
CA ASP A 71 -6.63 -6.90 -12.23
C ASP A 71 -6.43 -8.38 -11.89
N SER A 72 -5.35 -8.73 -11.17
CA SER A 72 -5.17 -10.05 -10.54
C SER A 72 -5.61 -10.07 -9.08
N GLY A 73 -6.08 -8.93 -8.56
CA GLY A 73 -6.57 -8.78 -7.18
C GLY A 73 -5.52 -8.40 -6.15
N PHE A 74 -4.23 -8.29 -6.51
CA PHE A 74 -3.17 -7.98 -5.55
C PHE A 74 -3.30 -6.59 -4.96
N LYS A 75 -2.90 -6.44 -3.70
CA LYS A 75 -2.58 -5.13 -3.12
C LYS A 75 -1.24 -4.64 -3.69
N VAL A 76 -1.19 -3.42 -4.20
CA VAL A 76 0.01 -2.84 -4.83
C VAL A 76 0.59 -1.74 -3.97
N VAL A 77 1.86 -1.90 -3.58
CA VAL A 77 2.64 -0.89 -2.86
C VAL A 77 3.79 -0.44 -3.74
N ALA A 78 3.99 0.87 -3.87
CA ALA A 78 5.13 1.40 -4.60
C ALA A 78 6.27 1.77 -3.65
N HIS A 79 7.52 1.56 -4.07
CA HIS A 79 8.65 2.22 -3.44
C HIS A 79 8.95 3.50 -4.22
N MET A 80 8.96 4.64 -3.55
CA MET A 80 9.24 5.95 -4.14
C MET A 80 10.48 6.56 -3.46
N MET A 81 11.32 7.22 -4.26
CA MET A 81 12.58 7.80 -3.79
C MET A 81 12.67 9.28 -4.19
N PRO A 82 12.55 10.23 -3.24
CA PRO A 82 12.92 11.62 -3.48
C PRO A 82 14.45 11.81 -3.45
N ASP A 83 14.91 12.98 -3.89
CA ASP A 83 16.34 13.37 -3.88
C ASP A 83 17.22 12.49 -4.81
N LEU A 84 16.64 11.97 -5.90
CA LEU A 84 17.39 11.24 -6.91
C LEU A 84 18.29 12.18 -7.75
N PRO A 85 19.33 11.66 -8.44
CA PRO A 85 20.12 12.47 -9.37
C PRO A 85 19.26 13.17 -10.42
N ASN A 86 19.62 14.41 -10.76
CA ASN A 86 18.90 15.25 -11.73
C ASN A 86 17.44 15.59 -11.35
N MET A 87 17.08 15.39 -10.08
CA MET A 87 15.81 15.83 -9.50
C MET A 87 16.02 17.07 -8.62
N GLY A 88 15.10 18.02 -8.74
CA GLY A 88 15.01 19.19 -7.85
C GLY A 88 13.74 19.13 -7.01
N LEU A 89 13.64 19.99 -5.99
CA LEU A 89 12.53 19.96 -5.03
C LEU A 89 11.14 20.11 -5.66
N GLU A 90 11.00 21.03 -6.61
CA GLU A 90 9.74 21.24 -7.33
C GLU A 90 9.36 20.00 -8.14
N ARG A 91 10.35 19.42 -8.82
CA ARG A 91 10.18 18.23 -9.64
C ARG A 91 9.87 16.98 -8.81
N ASP A 92 10.44 16.86 -7.61
CA ASP A 92 10.05 15.83 -6.65
C ASP A 92 8.58 16.01 -6.22
N MET A 93 8.14 17.24 -5.93
CA MET A 93 6.73 17.50 -5.59
C MET A 93 5.78 17.16 -6.74
N ASP A 94 6.08 17.60 -7.95
CA ASP A 94 5.27 17.32 -9.15
C ASP A 94 5.18 15.82 -9.41
N GLN A 95 6.27 15.07 -9.19
CA GLN A 95 6.26 13.62 -9.25
C GLN A 95 5.22 13.00 -8.29
N PHE A 96 5.10 13.49 -7.06
CA PHE A 96 4.12 12.95 -6.11
C PHE A 96 2.69 13.39 -6.42
N PHE A 97 2.49 14.61 -6.94
CA PHE A 97 1.19 15.02 -7.47
C PHE A 97 0.73 14.09 -8.59
N GLU A 98 1.58 13.88 -9.60
CA GLU A 98 1.27 12.97 -10.70
C GLU A 98 1.01 11.55 -10.18
N PHE A 99 1.84 11.06 -9.26
CA PHE A 99 1.72 9.71 -8.73
C PHE A 99 0.38 9.41 -8.04
N PHE A 100 -0.23 10.40 -7.38
CA PHE A 100 -1.54 10.25 -6.73
C PHE A 100 -2.71 10.63 -7.65
N GLU A 101 -2.55 11.63 -8.52
CA GLU A 101 -3.64 12.10 -9.40
C GLU A 101 -3.79 11.24 -10.65
N ASN A 102 -2.68 10.81 -11.27
CA ASN A 102 -2.69 10.06 -12.51
C ASN A 102 -3.25 8.64 -12.29
N PRO A 103 -4.34 8.25 -12.98
CA PRO A 103 -4.96 6.94 -12.81
C PRO A 103 -4.03 5.78 -13.20
N ALA A 104 -2.93 6.02 -13.92
CA ALA A 104 -1.95 4.99 -14.25
C ALA A 104 -1.15 4.48 -13.03
N PHE A 105 -1.10 5.23 -11.93
CA PHE A 105 -0.38 4.83 -10.70
C PHE A 105 -1.34 4.49 -9.55
N ARG A 106 -1.81 5.51 -8.81
CA ARG A 106 -2.77 5.39 -7.68
C ARG A 106 -2.60 4.09 -6.86
N PRO A 107 -1.45 3.85 -6.21
CA PRO A 107 -1.21 2.61 -5.48
C PRO A 107 -2.01 2.57 -4.17
N ASP A 108 -2.17 1.37 -3.61
CA ASP A 108 -2.82 1.19 -2.29
C ASP A 108 -1.91 1.59 -1.14
N GLY A 109 -0.60 1.62 -1.38
CA GLY A 109 0.38 2.05 -0.40
C GLY A 109 1.67 2.54 -1.02
N MET A 110 2.44 3.24 -0.20
CA MET A 110 3.74 3.77 -0.58
C MET A 110 4.76 3.52 0.53
N LYS A 111 5.98 3.15 0.15
CA LYS A 111 7.17 3.22 0.99
C LYS A 111 8.06 4.35 0.45
N LEU A 112 8.30 5.35 1.29
CA LEU A 112 9.11 6.51 0.93
C LEU A 112 10.54 6.33 1.43
N TYR A 113 11.50 6.37 0.51
CA TYR A 113 12.93 6.19 0.79
C TYR A 113 13.73 7.34 0.17
N PRO A 114 14.05 8.40 0.92
CA PRO A 114 15.02 9.40 0.49
C PRO A 114 16.31 8.75 0.04
N THR A 115 16.87 9.28 -1.05
CA THR A 115 18.06 8.72 -1.67
C THR A 115 19.25 8.82 -0.72
N LEU A 116 20.01 7.73 -0.62
CA LEU A 116 21.18 7.60 0.24
C LEU A 116 22.41 7.31 -0.59
N VAL A 117 23.49 8.05 -0.32
CA VAL A 117 24.80 7.77 -0.91
C VAL A 117 25.48 6.66 -0.11
N ILE A 118 25.61 5.49 -0.73
CA ILE A 118 26.26 4.32 -0.11
C ILE A 118 27.56 4.02 -0.86
N ARG A 119 28.66 3.80 -0.13
CA ARG A 119 29.97 3.44 -0.71
C ARG A 119 29.83 2.20 -1.61
N GLY A 120 30.48 2.22 -2.77
CA GLY A 120 30.44 1.12 -3.74
C GLY A 120 29.22 1.14 -4.68
N THR A 121 28.38 2.18 -4.61
CA THR A 121 27.30 2.39 -5.58
C THR A 121 27.70 3.41 -6.65
N GLY A 122 27.07 3.37 -7.83
CA GLY A 122 27.30 4.39 -8.88
C GLY A 122 26.97 5.82 -8.40
N LEU A 123 26.03 5.95 -7.47
CA LEU A 123 25.70 7.24 -6.86
C LEU A 123 26.84 7.81 -6.02
N TYR A 124 27.65 6.96 -5.37
CA TYR A 124 28.82 7.40 -4.61
C TYR A 124 29.89 8.04 -5.50
N GLU A 125 30.08 7.54 -6.72
CA GLU A 125 31.02 8.16 -7.67
C GLU A 125 30.51 9.53 -8.17
N LEU A 126 29.19 9.68 -8.37
CA LEU A 126 28.59 10.98 -8.69
C LEU A 126 28.75 11.98 -7.54
N TRP A 127 28.57 11.52 -6.30
CA TRP A 127 28.79 12.34 -5.12
C TRP A 127 30.26 12.74 -4.96
N LYS A 128 31.18 11.79 -5.11
CA LYS A 128 32.63 12.00 -4.99
C LYS A 128 33.16 12.99 -6.03
N THR A 129 32.58 12.99 -7.23
CA THR A 129 32.93 13.95 -8.31
C THR A 129 32.21 15.29 -8.18
N GLY A 130 31.38 15.49 -7.15
CA GLY A 130 30.60 16.71 -6.93
C GLY A 130 29.42 16.88 -7.88
N ARG A 131 29.11 15.86 -8.70
CA ARG A 131 27.99 15.86 -9.66
C ARG A 131 26.64 15.53 -9.04
N TYR A 132 26.64 15.05 -7.81
CA TYR A 132 25.42 14.84 -7.02
C TYR A 132 25.61 15.39 -5.61
N LYS A 133 24.59 16.09 -5.13
CA LYS A 133 24.53 16.63 -3.77
C LYS A 133 23.15 16.36 -3.20
N SER A 134 23.10 15.61 -2.11
CA SER A 134 21.86 15.33 -1.40
C SER A 134 21.27 16.58 -0.76
N TYR A 135 19.96 16.56 -0.52
CA TYR A 135 19.28 17.63 0.17
C TYR A 135 19.75 17.80 1.63
N PRO A 136 19.76 19.03 2.16
CA PRO A 136 19.91 19.25 3.58
C PRO A 136 18.80 18.55 4.37
N PRO A 137 19.08 18.05 5.59
CA PRO A 137 18.09 17.33 6.39
C PRO A 137 16.79 18.12 6.66
N SER A 138 16.88 19.43 6.87
CA SER A 138 15.71 20.30 7.08
C SER A 138 14.80 20.33 5.86
N THR A 139 15.38 20.51 4.68
CA THR A 139 14.66 20.53 3.40
C THR A 139 14.00 19.20 3.11
N LEU A 140 14.68 18.08 3.39
CA LEU A 140 14.12 16.75 3.20
C LEU A 140 12.92 16.51 4.13
N VAL A 141 13.02 16.97 5.37
CA VAL A 141 11.93 16.91 6.36
C VAL A 141 10.71 17.72 5.88
N ASP A 142 10.91 18.94 5.38
CA ASP A 142 9.85 19.77 4.81
C ASP A 142 9.20 19.11 3.58
N LEU A 143 10.02 18.56 2.68
CA LEU A 143 9.56 17.85 1.48
C LEU A 143 8.68 16.66 1.85
N VAL A 144 9.14 15.81 2.77
CA VAL A 144 8.36 14.66 3.25
C VAL A 144 7.05 15.09 3.88
N ALA A 145 7.04 16.15 4.69
CA ALA A 145 5.82 16.67 5.31
C ALA A 145 4.79 17.11 4.24
N ARG A 146 5.24 17.79 3.19
CA ARG A 146 4.38 18.18 2.05
C ARG A 146 3.86 16.97 1.28
N ILE A 147 4.71 15.98 1.02
CA ILE A 147 4.29 14.73 0.34
C ILE A 147 3.22 14.01 1.16
N LEU A 148 3.38 13.91 2.49
CA LEU A 148 2.41 13.25 3.37
C LEU A 148 1.06 13.96 3.38
N ALA A 149 1.02 15.28 3.24
CA ALA A 149 -0.22 16.05 3.13
C ALA A 149 -0.99 15.78 1.82
N LEU A 150 -0.32 15.30 0.77
CA LEU A 150 -0.95 14.92 -0.51
C LEU A 150 -1.53 13.51 -0.53
N VAL A 151 -1.20 12.68 0.47
CA VAL A 151 -1.57 11.26 0.46
C VAL A 151 -3.09 11.14 0.55
N PRO A 152 -3.74 10.47 -0.42
CA PRO A 152 -5.17 10.30 -0.39
C PRO A 152 -5.59 9.29 0.70
N PRO A 153 -6.84 9.36 1.19
CA PRO A 153 -7.30 8.58 2.34
C PRO A 153 -7.38 7.07 2.12
N TRP A 154 -7.30 6.61 0.86
CA TRP A 154 -7.23 5.20 0.51
C TRP A 154 -5.79 4.68 0.41
N THR A 155 -4.76 5.50 0.55
CA THR A 155 -3.35 5.07 0.46
C THR A 155 -2.74 4.94 1.85
N ARG A 156 -2.00 3.85 2.08
CA ARG A 156 -1.25 3.61 3.32
C ARG A 156 0.23 3.94 3.15
N VAL A 157 0.77 4.83 3.99
CA VAL A 157 2.21 5.05 4.06
C VAL A 157 2.84 4.03 5.01
N TYR A 158 3.74 3.22 4.50
CA TYR A 158 4.47 2.23 5.28
C TYR A 158 5.73 2.84 5.90
N ARG A 159 6.05 2.40 7.12
CA ARG A 159 7.30 2.79 7.77
C ARG A 159 8.48 2.17 7.00
N ALA A 160 9.38 3.02 6.51
CA ALA A 160 10.67 2.57 6.03
C ALA A 160 11.51 2.04 7.20
N SER A 161 11.69 0.73 7.31
CA SER A 161 12.51 0.09 8.37
C SER A 161 13.97 0.57 8.36
N HIS A 162 14.49 0.98 7.19
CA HIS A 162 15.82 1.54 7.02
C HIS A 162 16.04 2.89 7.73
N TRP A 163 14.97 3.59 8.15
CA TRP A 163 15.09 4.81 8.97
C TRP A 163 15.64 4.54 10.39
N LYS A 164 15.64 3.28 10.84
CA LYS A 164 16.18 2.86 12.14
C LYS A 164 17.53 2.13 12.07
N PHE A 165 17.94 1.64 10.90
CA PHE A 165 18.91 0.54 10.77
C PHE A 165 20.19 0.87 9.98
N ILE A 166 20.66 2.11 10.02
CA ILE A 166 22.03 2.42 9.58
C ILE A 166 22.84 2.75 10.83
N PRO A 167 23.56 1.81 11.46
CA PRO A 167 24.29 2.11 12.70
C PRO A 167 25.12 3.40 12.54
N ALA A 168 24.91 4.38 13.44
CA ALA A 168 25.60 5.67 13.43
C ALA A 168 27.13 5.57 13.60
N ALA A 169 27.67 4.36 13.69
CA ALA A 169 29.08 4.08 13.82
C ALA A 169 29.45 2.85 12.98
N LEU A 170 29.81 3.07 11.72
CA LEU A 170 30.84 2.25 11.09
C LEU A 170 32.19 2.94 11.38
N PRO A 171 33.26 2.20 11.75
CA PRO A 171 34.51 2.76 12.27
C PRO A 171 35.41 3.39 11.20
N TRP A 172 34.84 4.18 10.28
CA TRP A 172 35.52 4.69 9.09
C TRP A 172 35.09 6.11 8.71
N GLY A 173 35.06 7.02 9.69
CA GLY A 173 35.03 8.47 9.47
C GLY A 173 33.95 8.96 8.51
N LEU A 174 32.73 8.41 8.60
CA LEU A 174 31.57 8.93 7.87
C LEU A 174 30.96 10.10 8.66
N GLU A 175 31.11 11.32 8.15
CA GLU A 175 30.12 12.35 8.39
C GLU A 175 28.85 11.95 7.63
N PHE A 176 27.92 11.29 8.33
CA PHE A 176 26.58 11.10 7.80
C PHE A 176 25.88 12.46 7.77
N SER A 177 25.46 12.90 6.59
CA SER A 177 24.50 13.99 6.44
C SER A 177 23.12 13.55 6.98
N GLY A 178 22.96 13.52 8.30
CA GLY A 178 21.73 13.86 9.03
C GLY A 178 20.40 13.13 8.75
N ILE A 179 20.36 11.90 8.24
CA ILE A 179 19.07 11.23 7.92
C ILE A 179 18.46 10.46 9.11
N PHE A 180 19.10 10.44 10.28
CA PHE A 180 18.61 9.69 11.43
C PHE A 180 17.29 10.18 12.05
N CYS A 181 16.71 11.27 11.55
CA CYS A 181 15.67 11.98 12.27
C CYS A 181 14.38 12.35 11.49
N ALA A 182 14.20 12.10 10.20
CA ALA A 182 12.95 12.54 9.53
C ALA A 182 11.68 11.70 9.83
N GLN A 183 11.68 10.83 10.84
CA GLN A 183 10.42 10.35 11.43
C GLN A 183 10.21 10.86 12.86
N SER A 184 11.25 10.90 13.69
CA SER A 184 11.12 11.40 15.08
C SER A 184 11.11 12.93 15.15
N PHE A 185 11.79 13.61 14.23
CA PHE A 185 11.89 15.08 14.17
C PHE A 185 10.79 15.72 13.32
N THR A 186 10.29 15.05 12.28
CA THR A 186 9.14 15.57 11.52
C THR A 186 7.82 15.33 12.26
N PHE A 187 7.76 14.32 13.15
CA PHE A 187 6.70 14.24 14.17
C PHE A 187 6.74 15.43 15.16
N SER A 188 7.90 16.04 15.40
CA SER A 188 8.07 17.07 16.43
C SER A 188 8.09 18.51 15.91
N ARG A 189 8.29 18.73 14.60
CA ARG A 189 8.49 20.09 14.06
C ARG A 189 7.58 20.57 12.94
N LEU A 190 6.81 19.77 12.21
CA LEU A 190 6.14 20.29 11.00
C LEU A 190 4.71 19.82 10.81
N VAL A 191 3.83 20.83 10.80
CA VAL A 191 2.41 20.82 10.44
C VAL A 191 1.56 20.00 11.42
N PRO A 192 0.47 20.55 12.01
CA PRO A 192 -0.38 19.76 12.88
C PRO A 192 -0.78 18.48 12.14
N PHE A 193 -0.72 17.35 12.86
CA PHE A 193 -1.15 16.03 12.40
C PHE A 193 -2.53 16.01 11.72
N SER A 194 -3.29 17.11 11.85
CA SER A 194 -4.59 17.37 11.24
C SER A 194 -4.63 17.42 9.71
N GLN A 195 -3.51 17.35 8.98
CA GLN A 195 -3.53 17.34 7.50
C GLN A 195 -3.16 16.01 6.83
N CYS A 196 -2.41 15.10 7.49
CA CYS A 196 -2.06 13.81 6.89
C CYS A 196 -3.22 12.82 7.05
N ARG A 197 -3.97 12.60 5.97
CA ARG A 197 -5.15 11.73 5.96
C ARG A 197 -4.85 10.29 5.55
N ASP A 198 -3.61 9.83 5.71
CA ASP A 198 -3.24 8.48 5.31
C ASP A 198 -3.92 7.40 6.16
N VAL A 199 -4.05 6.19 5.62
CA VAL A 199 -4.71 5.06 6.31
C VAL A 199 -4.03 4.73 7.65
N ARG A 200 -2.73 4.99 7.77
CA ARG A 200 -1.96 4.65 8.96
C ARG A 200 -2.20 5.64 10.09
N THR A 201 -2.10 6.96 9.87
CA THR A 201 -2.30 7.95 10.93
C THR A 201 -3.70 7.87 11.51
N ARG A 202 -4.68 7.53 10.68
CA ARG A 202 -6.10 7.45 11.06
C ARG A 202 -6.49 6.14 11.75
N GLU A 203 -5.65 5.10 11.72
CA GLU A 203 -6.03 3.80 12.28
C GLU A 203 -6.28 3.88 13.80
N VAL A 204 -7.39 3.30 14.28
CA VAL A 204 -7.83 3.39 15.68
C VAL A 204 -6.72 3.02 16.69
N GLY A 205 -5.86 2.05 16.36
CA GLY A 205 -4.76 1.65 17.22
C GLY A 205 -3.68 2.73 17.39
N ILE A 206 -3.38 3.51 16.35
CA ILE A 206 -2.42 4.61 16.44
C ILE A 206 -3.04 5.79 17.17
N GLN A 207 -4.31 6.10 16.90
CA GLN A 207 -5.05 7.17 17.58
C GLN A 207 -5.20 6.90 19.08
N GLU A 208 -5.46 5.66 19.49
CA GLU A 208 -5.53 5.29 20.91
C GLU A 208 -4.16 5.41 21.59
N ILE A 209 -3.07 5.00 20.93
CA ILE A 209 -1.71 5.08 21.50
C ILE A 209 -1.22 6.54 21.63
N HIS A 210 -1.42 7.36 20.59
CA HIS A 210 -0.87 8.72 20.53
C HIS A 210 -1.79 9.78 21.16
N HIS A 211 -3.10 9.63 21.01
CA HIS A 211 -4.07 10.67 21.38
C HIS A 211 -5.10 10.19 22.42
N LYS A 212 -5.13 8.89 22.77
CA LYS A 212 -6.08 8.28 23.72
C LYS A 212 -7.55 8.53 23.35
N VAL A 213 -7.83 8.70 22.06
CA VAL A 213 -9.18 8.93 21.53
C VAL A 213 -9.81 7.60 21.16
N ARG A 214 -11.12 7.47 21.43
CA ARG A 214 -11.94 6.32 21.01
C ARG A 214 -13.05 6.81 20.10
N PRO A 215 -13.36 6.06 19.02
CA PRO A 215 -14.43 6.44 18.11
C PRO A 215 -15.78 6.44 18.85
N TYR A 216 -16.58 7.46 18.60
CA TYR A 216 -17.90 7.61 19.22
C TYR A 216 -19.02 7.28 18.22
N GLN A 217 -18.94 7.86 17.02
CA GLN A 217 -19.93 7.68 15.96
C GLN A 217 -19.24 7.17 14.70
N VAL A 218 -19.48 5.91 14.36
CA VAL A 218 -18.84 5.25 13.20
C VAL A 218 -19.83 5.20 12.05
N GLU A 219 -19.43 5.76 10.91
CA GLU A 219 -20.23 5.82 9.68
C GLU A 219 -19.54 5.05 8.55
N LEU A 220 -20.35 4.52 7.63
CA LEU A 220 -19.86 3.90 6.41
C LEU A 220 -19.57 4.99 5.37
N ILE A 221 -18.31 5.13 5.00
CA ILE A 221 -17.85 6.08 3.99
C ILE A 221 -17.37 5.31 2.76
N ARG A 222 -17.83 5.76 1.59
CA ARG A 222 -17.44 5.23 0.28
C ARG A 222 -16.65 6.28 -0.49
N ARG A 223 -15.55 5.87 -1.11
CA ARG A 223 -14.74 6.69 -2.02
C ARG A 223 -14.43 5.91 -3.28
N ASP A 224 -14.83 6.44 -4.43
CA ASP A 224 -14.61 5.83 -5.73
C ASP A 224 -13.50 6.55 -6.49
N TYR A 225 -12.63 5.78 -7.14
CA TYR A 225 -11.59 6.32 -8.00
C TYR A 225 -11.25 5.36 -9.14
N VAL A 226 -10.87 5.93 -10.29
CA VAL A 226 -10.36 5.16 -11.42
C VAL A 226 -8.89 4.87 -11.19
N ALA A 227 -8.48 3.61 -11.37
CA ALA A 227 -7.07 3.24 -11.35
C ALA A 227 -6.79 2.13 -12.36
N ASN A 228 -5.81 2.36 -13.23
CA ASN A 228 -5.33 1.43 -14.23
C ASN A 228 -6.50 0.82 -15.03
N GLY A 229 -7.35 1.66 -15.64
CA GLY A 229 -8.48 1.20 -16.47
C GLY A 229 -9.62 0.48 -15.73
N GLY A 230 -9.55 0.32 -14.42
CA GLY A 230 -10.62 -0.26 -13.59
C GLY A 230 -11.19 0.74 -12.60
N TRP A 231 -12.36 0.39 -12.06
CA TRP A 231 -13.05 1.17 -11.04
C TRP A 231 -12.72 0.58 -9.66
N GLU A 232 -12.03 1.35 -8.83
CA GLU A 232 -11.78 1.04 -7.42
C GLU A 232 -12.80 1.74 -6.53
N THR A 233 -13.34 0.99 -5.59
CA THR A 233 -14.22 1.47 -4.53
C THR A 233 -13.54 1.17 -3.20
N PHE A 234 -13.24 2.22 -2.46
CA PHE A 234 -12.73 2.15 -1.09
C PHE A 234 -13.89 2.35 -0.12
N LEU A 235 -14.27 1.28 0.55
CA LEU A 235 -15.26 1.29 1.63
C LEU A 235 -14.53 1.34 2.96
N SER A 236 -15.00 2.18 3.88
CA SER A 236 -14.38 2.34 5.17
C SER A 236 -15.40 2.67 6.23
N TYR A 237 -15.26 2.06 7.41
CA TYR A 237 -15.93 2.52 8.61
C TYR A 237 -15.03 3.53 9.32
N GLU A 238 -15.48 4.77 9.39
CA GLU A 238 -14.72 5.90 9.90
C GLU A 238 -15.57 6.73 10.87
N ASP A 239 -14.93 7.36 11.86
CA ASP A 239 -15.51 8.45 12.65
C ASP A 239 -15.18 9.77 11.93
N PRO A 240 -16.14 10.44 11.26
CA PRO A 240 -15.87 11.61 10.44
C PRO A 240 -15.52 12.86 11.26
N GLU A 241 -15.94 12.93 12.53
CA GLU A 241 -15.63 14.07 13.40
C GLU A 241 -14.20 13.98 13.92
N GLN A 242 -13.77 12.78 14.30
CA GLN A 242 -12.45 12.54 14.87
C GLN A 242 -11.41 12.08 13.85
N ASP A 243 -11.83 11.85 12.60
CA ASP A 243 -11.04 11.33 11.48
C ASP A 243 -10.37 9.97 11.77
N ILE A 244 -11.06 9.08 12.48
CA ILE A 244 -10.55 7.77 12.91
C ILE A 244 -11.07 6.66 11.99
N LEU A 245 -10.17 5.80 11.53
CA LEU A 245 -10.47 4.63 10.70
C LEU A 245 -10.54 3.34 11.54
N VAL A 246 -11.68 2.66 11.46
CA VAL A 246 -11.97 1.40 12.18
C VAL A 246 -11.77 0.17 11.28
N GLY A 247 -12.20 0.25 10.02
CA GLY A 247 -12.06 -0.85 9.07
C GLY A 247 -12.14 -0.36 7.64
N LEU A 248 -11.53 -1.11 6.72
CA LEU A 248 -11.50 -0.80 5.30
C LEU A 248 -11.69 -2.04 4.45
N LEU A 249 -12.27 -1.85 3.26
CA LEU A 249 -12.37 -2.82 2.20
C LEU A 249 -12.04 -2.16 0.85
N ARG A 250 -11.28 -2.87 0.01
CA ARG A 250 -10.98 -2.47 -1.37
C ARG A 250 -11.72 -3.38 -2.33
N LEU A 251 -12.69 -2.82 -3.06
CA LEU A 251 -13.44 -3.50 -4.10
C LEU A 251 -13.00 -2.95 -5.46
N ARG A 252 -12.78 -3.82 -6.44
CA ARG A 252 -12.41 -3.44 -7.80
C ARG A 252 -13.35 -4.08 -8.81
N LYS A 253 -13.87 -3.30 -9.75
CA LYS A 253 -14.41 -3.81 -11.01
C LYS A 253 -13.25 -4.03 -11.98
N CYS A 254 -13.03 -5.29 -12.36
CA CYS A 254 -11.96 -5.64 -13.30
C CYS A 254 -12.11 -4.90 -14.62
N SER A 255 -10.98 -4.52 -15.21
CA SER A 255 -10.99 -4.06 -16.59
C SER A 255 -11.28 -5.24 -17.54
N PRO A 256 -11.72 -4.98 -18.79
CA PRO A 256 -11.86 -6.02 -19.81
C PRO A 256 -10.53 -6.67 -20.20
N GLU A 257 -9.38 -6.08 -19.83
CA GLU A 257 -8.04 -6.57 -20.15
C GLU A 257 -7.53 -7.62 -19.15
N SER A 258 -8.33 -7.99 -18.13
CA SER A 258 -7.96 -9.05 -17.19
C SER A 258 -7.64 -10.36 -17.93
N PHE A 259 -6.39 -10.81 -17.79
CA PHE A 259 -5.90 -11.99 -18.50
C PHE A 259 -6.33 -13.30 -17.86
N ARG A 260 -6.84 -13.26 -16.62
CA ARG A 260 -7.17 -14.45 -15.83
C ARG A 260 -8.55 -15.00 -16.23
N PRO A 261 -8.67 -16.30 -16.57
CA PRO A 261 -9.93 -16.88 -16.99
C PRO A 261 -10.99 -16.84 -15.89
N GLU A 262 -10.60 -16.91 -14.61
CA GLU A 262 -11.52 -16.92 -13.46
C GLU A 262 -12.21 -15.55 -13.24
N LEU A 263 -11.62 -14.49 -13.78
CA LEU A 263 -12.06 -13.10 -13.63
C LEU A 263 -12.80 -12.57 -14.87
N LYS A 264 -12.97 -13.40 -15.90
CA LYS A 264 -13.75 -13.06 -17.09
C LYS A 264 -15.25 -13.22 -16.83
N GLY A 265 -16.05 -12.33 -17.43
CA GLY A 265 -17.51 -12.46 -17.45
C GLY A 265 -18.26 -11.72 -16.34
N GLY A 266 -17.79 -10.52 -15.96
CA GLY A 266 -18.48 -9.66 -15.00
C GLY A 266 -18.26 -10.11 -13.55
N VAL A 267 -17.00 -10.04 -13.10
CA VAL A 267 -16.56 -10.39 -11.75
C VAL A 267 -16.01 -9.13 -11.06
N SER A 268 -16.41 -8.92 -9.81
CA SER A 268 -15.81 -7.90 -8.94
C SER A 268 -14.81 -8.55 -7.99
N ILE A 269 -13.72 -7.87 -7.66
CA ILE A 269 -12.67 -8.41 -6.78
C ILE A 269 -12.60 -7.62 -5.49
N VAL A 270 -12.68 -8.32 -4.35
CA VAL A 270 -12.24 -7.79 -3.06
C VAL A 270 -10.73 -8.02 -2.93
N ARG A 271 -9.97 -6.93 -2.95
CA ARG A 271 -8.50 -6.90 -2.95
C ARG A 271 -7.90 -6.85 -1.55
N GLU A 272 -8.65 -6.31 -0.60
CA GLU A 272 -8.25 -6.22 0.81
C GLU A 272 -9.51 -6.08 1.66
N LEU A 273 -9.60 -6.82 2.76
CA LEU A 273 -10.45 -6.51 3.89
C LEU A 273 -9.55 -6.41 5.12
N HIS A 274 -9.62 -5.29 5.83
CA HIS A 274 -8.85 -5.10 7.05
C HIS A 274 -9.69 -4.37 8.09
N VAL A 275 -9.92 -5.03 9.22
CA VAL A 275 -10.59 -4.43 10.38
C VAL A 275 -9.54 -4.21 11.45
N TYR A 276 -9.39 -2.97 11.88
CA TYR A 276 -8.51 -2.61 12.97
C TYR A 276 -9.21 -2.89 14.30
N GLY A 277 -8.59 -3.70 15.13
CA GLY A 277 -9.05 -4.00 16.48
C GLY A 277 -7.88 -4.46 17.32
N SER A 278 -8.04 -4.43 18.64
CA SER A 278 -7.14 -5.17 19.53
C SER A 278 -7.19 -6.63 19.11
N VAL A 279 -6.02 -7.25 18.91
CA VAL A 279 -5.91 -8.65 18.47
C VAL A 279 -6.57 -9.53 19.51
N VAL A 280 -7.88 -9.80 19.35
CA VAL A 280 -8.59 -10.69 20.25
C VAL A 280 -8.30 -12.10 19.75
N PRO A 281 -7.69 -12.98 20.57
CA PRO A 281 -7.62 -14.38 20.22
C PRO A 281 -9.04 -14.89 19.95
N VAL A 282 -9.17 -15.72 18.91
CA VAL A 282 -10.45 -16.27 18.40
C VAL A 282 -11.31 -16.93 19.50
N SER A 283 -10.72 -17.22 20.66
CA SER A 283 -11.33 -17.90 21.81
C SER A 283 -11.91 -17.02 22.94
N SER A 284 -11.68 -15.70 23.00
CA SER A 284 -12.22 -14.87 24.10
C SER A 284 -13.43 -14.05 23.67
N ARG A 285 -14.62 -14.56 23.97
CA ARG A 285 -15.92 -13.87 23.83
C ARG A 285 -16.12 -12.92 25.02
N ASP A 286 -15.48 -11.76 24.97
CA ASP A 286 -15.60 -10.73 26.02
C ASP A 286 -16.63 -9.66 25.57
N PRO A 287 -17.77 -9.49 26.27
CA PRO A 287 -18.90 -8.62 25.85
C PRO A 287 -18.55 -7.14 25.63
N SER A 288 -17.52 -6.62 26.31
CA SER A 288 -17.06 -5.23 26.17
C SER A 288 -16.21 -5.00 24.91
N LYS A 289 -15.69 -6.08 24.29
CA LYS A 289 -14.91 -6.04 23.04
C LYS A 289 -15.75 -6.34 21.80
N PHE A 290 -17.06 -6.56 21.96
CA PHE A 290 -18.00 -6.86 20.86
C PHE A 290 -18.19 -5.70 19.86
N GLN A 291 -17.81 -4.46 20.20
CA GLN A 291 -17.98 -3.31 19.29
C GLN A 291 -17.24 -3.48 17.95
N HIS A 292 -16.17 -4.31 17.87
CA HIS A 292 -15.43 -4.53 16.62
C HIS A 292 -15.81 -5.81 15.87
N GLN A 293 -16.75 -6.63 16.37
CA GLN A 293 -17.01 -7.98 15.85
C GLN A 293 -17.95 -8.07 14.64
N GLY A 294 -18.38 -6.95 14.05
CA GLY A 294 -19.31 -6.95 12.90
C GLY A 294 -18.83 -6.21 11.64
N PHE A 295 -17.89 -5.27 11.77
CA PHE A 295 -17.53 -4.37 10.65
C PHE A 295 -17.01 -5.10 9.41
N GLY A 296 -16.32 -6.23 9.58
CA GLY A 296 -15.85 -7.03 8.45
C GLY A 296 -16.99 -7.61 7.63
N MET A 297 -18.05 -8.10 8.30
CA MET A 297 -19.22 -8.67 7.64
C MET A 297 -20.05 -7.58 6.95
N LEU A 298 -20.25 -6.44 7.64
CA LEU A 298 -20.97 -5.29 7.08
C LEU A 298 -20.27 -4.72 5.84
N LEU A 299 -18.93 -4.62 5.85
CA LEU A 299 -18.15 -4.19 4.69
C LEU A 299 -18.31 -5.16 3.51
N MET A 300 -18.33 -6.46 3.77
CA MET A 300 -18.52 -7.47 2.73
C MET A 300 -19.93 -7.44 2.16
N GLU A 301 -20.96 -7.28 2.99
CA GLU A 301 -22.36 -7.17 2.55
C GLU A 301 -22.56 -5.95 1.65
N GLU A 302 -21.99 -4.80 2.01
CA GLU A 302 -22.03 -3.62 1.15
C GLU A 302 -21.23 -3.84 -0.16
N ALA A 303 -20.08 -4.50 -0.08
CA ALA A 303 -19.29 -4.82 -1.28
C ALA A 303 -20.05 -5.75 -2.25
N GLU A 304 -20.83 -6.70 -1.73
CA GLU A 304 -21.71 -7.55 -2.53
C GLU A 304 -22.84 -6.76 -3.18
N ARG A 305 -23.49 -5.87 -2.42
CA ARG A 305 -24.55 -5.00 -2.93
C ARG A 305 -24.03 -4.16 -4.10
N ILE A 306 -22.91 -3.47 -3.94
CA ILE A 306 -22.27 -2.65 -4.99
C ILE A 306 -21.86 -3.52 -6.19
N ALA A 307 -21.26 -4.68 -5.94
CA ALA A 307 -20.86 -5.59 -7.01
C ALA A 307 -22.06 -6.05 -7.85
N LYS A 308 -23.20 -6.37 -7.22
CA LYS A 308 -24.39 -6.86 -7.91
C LYS A 308 -25.16 -5.73 -8.61
N GLU A 309 -25.43 -4.64 -7.91
CA GLU A 309 -26.33 -3.57 -8.37
C GLU A 309 -25.62 -2.59 -9.31
N GLU A 310 -24.38 -2.19 -9.00
CA GLU A 310 -23.69 -1.13 -9.74
C GLU A 310 -22.67 -1.68 -10.73
N HIS A 311 -21.89 -2.69 -10.33
CA HIS A 311 -20.94 -3.30 -11.27
C HIS A 311 -21.63 -4.21 -12.29
N GLY A 312 -22.83 -4.72 -11.96
CA GLY A 312 -23.53 -5.75 -12.73
C GLY A 312 -22.81 -7.11 -12.67
N ALA A 313 -22.02 -7.34 -11.63
CA ALA A 313 -21.22 -8.54 -11.48
C ALA A 313 -22.09 -9.71 -11.00
N ARG A 314 -21.87 -10.89 -11.59
CA ARG A 314 -22.57 -12.12 -11.19
C ARG A 314 -21.83 -12.87 -10.09
N LYS A 315 -20.55 -12.54 -9.89
CA LYS A 315 -19.65 -13.18 -8.93
C LYS A 315 -18.76 -12.13 -8.29
N ILE A 316 -18.39 -12.39 -7.05
CA ILE A 316 -17.37 -11.66 -6.33
C ILE A 316 -16.24 -12.62 -5.99
N ALA A 317 -15.00 -12.19 -6.26
CA ALA A 317 -13.80 -12.96 -6.01
C ALA A 317 -13.00 -12.28 -4.89
N VAL A 318 -12.46 -13.05 -3.96
CA VAL A 318 -11.70 -12.50 -2.83
C VAL A 318 -10.25 -12.98 -2.94
N ILE A 319 -9.29 -12.05 -2.89
CA ILE A 319 -7.90 -12.41 -2.65
C ILE A 319 -7.72 -12.61 -1.14
N SER A 320 -7.28 -13.80 -0.76
CA SER A 320 -7.11 -14.16 0.64
C SER A 320 -5.78 -14.85 0.82
N GLY A 321 -5.13 -14.59 1.95
CA GLY A 321 -3.97 -15.38 2.37
C GLY A 321 -4.36 -16.85 2.48
N ILE A 322 -3.39 -17.76 2.36
CA ILE A 322 -3.59 -19.22 2.37
C ILE A 322 -4.53 -19.71 3.49
N LEU A 323 -4.61 -18.96 4.58
CA LEU A 323 -5.28 -19.32 5.83
C LEU A 323 -6.47 -18.44 6.23
N ALA A 324 -6.73 -17.32 5.55
CA ALA A 324 -7.90 -16.47 5.83
C ALA A 324 -9.17 -16.96 5.10
N LEU A 325 -9.05 -18.06 4.34
CA LEU A 325 -10.14 -18.73 3.61
C LEU A 325 -11.26 -19.24 4.54
N SER A 326 -10.95 -19.63 5.78
CA SER A 326 -11.98 -20.15 6.71
C SER A 326 -12.93 -19.07 7.23
N LEU A 327 -12.64 -17.78 7.00
CA LEU A 327 -13.47 -16.66 7.46
C LEU A 327 -14.53 -16.26 6.43
N PHE A 328 -14.41 -16.68 5.17
CA PHE A 328 -15.25 -16.24 4.05
C PHE A 328 -16.00 -17.43 3.40
N LEU A 329 -16.81 -18.13 4.19
CA LEU A 329 -17.65 -19.23 3.69
C LEU A 329 -18.64 -18.69 2.61
N GLY A 330 -18.54 -19.17 1.37
CA GLY A 330 -19.44 -18.80 0.26
C GLY A 330 -18.81 -18.08 -0.94
N TYR A 331 -17.53 -17.70 -0.87
CA TYR A 331 -16.87 -16.90 -1.92
C TYR A 331 -15.95 -17.70 -2.86
N PHE A 332 -15.78 -17.19 -4.09
CA PHE A 332 -14.76 -17.68 -5.02
C PHE A 332 -13.39 -17.08 -4.69
N TYR A 333 -12.37 -17.93 -4.64
CA TYR A 333 -11.01 -17.52 -4.26
C TYR A 333 -10.07 -17.44 -5.45
N LEU A 334 -9.24 -16.40 -5.49
CA LEU A 334 -8.31 -16.14 -6.59
C LEU A 334 -7.01 -16.94 -6.55
N ASN A 335 -6.77 -17.72 -5.49
CA ASN A 335 -5.61 -18.62 -5.46
C ASN A 335 -5.88 -19.86 -6.34
N PRO A 336 -5.02 -20.16 -7.33
CA PRO A 336 -5.26 -21.15 -8.39
C PRO A 336 -5.29 -22.63 -7.93
N LYS A 337 -5.39 -22.87 -6.62
CA LYS A 337 -5.59 -24.19 -6.05
C LYS A 337 -6.56 -24.11 -4.88
N MET A 338 -7.83 -23.82 -5.12
CA MET A 338 -8.95 -24.52 -4.49
C MET A 338 -10.28 -23.99 -5.04
N THR A 339 -10.99 -24.88 -5.74
CA THR A 339 -12.40 -24.77 -6.11
C THR A 339 -13.27 -24.41 -4.90
N PRO A 340 -14.44 -23.78 -5.10
CA PRO A 340 -15.41 -23.60 -4.02
C PRO A 340 -15.69 -24.94 -3.37
N VAL A 341 -15.72 -24.96 -2.05
CA VAL A 341 -16.33 -26.07 -1.30
C VAL A 341 -17.82 -26.03 -1.67
N GLN A 342 -18.30 -27.13 -2.25
CA GLN A 342 -19.72 -27.35 -2.54
C GLN A 342 -20.56 -27.36 -1.26
#